data_AF-A0AB34GEZ4-F1
#
_entry.id   AF-A0AB34GEZ4-F1
#
_cell.length_a   1.000
_cell.length_b   1.000
_cell.length_c   1.000
_cell.angle_alpha   90.00
_cell.angle_beta   90.00
_cell.angle_gamma   90.00
#
_symmetry.space_group_name_H-M   'P 1'
#
loop_
_entity.id
_entity.type
_entity.pdbx_description
1 polymer ?
#
loop_
_entity_poly.entity_id
_entity_poly.type
_entity_poly.pdbx_seq_one_letter_code
_entity_poly.pdbx_strand_id
1 'polypeptide(L)'
;EIHSDSIILRDDFDSYHQKELNPNIWVECNNCETGEQCGAIMHGNAVTFCEPYGPRELITTGLNTTTASVLQFSIGSGSCRFSYSDPCIIVSYAKNNTVDWIQLEKI
;
A
#
# COMPACT_ATOMS: atom_id res chain seq x y z
N GLU A 1 -4.56 7.27 11.27
CA GLU A 1 -4.65 7.22 12.77
C GLU A 1 -4.36 5.80 13.22
N ILE A 2 -3.67 5.60 14.35
CA ILE A 2 -3.41 4.26 14.93
C ILE A 2 -4.05 4.28 16.32
N HIS A 3 -5.14 3.54 16.52
CA HIS A 3 -5.86 3.49 17.81
C HIS A 3 -5.31 2.33 18.67
N SER A 4 -5.04 2.60 19.95
CA SER A 4 -4.27 1.71 20.83
C SER A 4 -5.04 0.52 21.43
N ASP A 5 -6.37 0.54 21.40
CA ASP A 5 -7.20 -0.54 22.01
C ASP A 5 -7.77 -1.53 20.96
N SER A 6 -7.70 -1.17 19.68
CA SER A 6 -7.95 -2.04 18.54
C SER A 6 -7.21 -1.44 17.35
N ILE A 7 -6.28 -2.18 16.75
CA ILE A 7 -5.45 -1.64 15.67
C ILE A 7 -6.31 -1.52 14.42
N ILE A 8 -6.92 -0.36 14.27
CA ILE A 8 -7.39 0.15 13.00
C ILE A 8 -6.21 0.91 12.42
N LEU A 9 -5.52 0.29 11.46
CA LEU A 9 -4.59 1.00 10.62
C LEU A 9 -5.37 1.61 9.46
N ARG A 10 -5.38 2.94 9.40
CA ARG A 10 -5.99 3.67 8.29
C ARG A 10 -5.06 4.77 7.84
N ASP A 11 -4.75 4.74 6.55
CA ASP A 11 -4.05 5.78 5.83
C ASP A 11 -4.88 6.18 4.61
N ASP A 12 -5.12 7.47 4.48
CA ASP A 12 -5.80 8.10 3.34
C ASP A 12 -4.80 8.80 2.40
N PHE A 13 -3.50 8.76 2.72
CA PHE A 13 -2.41 9.37 1.96
C PHE A 13 -2.47 10.91 1.84
N ASP A 14 -3.37 11.56 2.57
CA ASP A 14 -3.52 13.02 2.62
C ASP A 14 -2.93 13.64 3.89
N SER A 15 -2.78 12.82 4.93
CA SER A 15 -2.52 13.27 6.29
C SER A 15 -1.07 13.60 6.61
N TYR A 16 -0.10 13.07 5.85
CA TYR A 16 1.32 13.22 6.14
C TYR A 16 1.96 14.37 5.34
N HIS A 17 2.79 15.15 6.02
CA HIS A 17 3.39 16.37 5.47
C HIS A 17 4.14 16.08 4.16
N GLN A 18 4.05 17.01 3.20
CA GLN A 18 4.76 16.98 1.91
C GLN A 18 4.37 15.86 0.92
N LYS A 19 3.17 15.25 1.05
CA LYS A 19 2.74 14.12 0.18
C LYS A 19 3.72 12.95 0.24
N GLU A 20 4.28 12.70 1.41
CA GLU A 20 5.14 11.55 1.65
C GLU A 20 4.36 10.46 2.39
N LEU A 21 4.86 9.23 2.34
CA LEU A 21 4.30 8.15 3.14
C LEU A 21 4.64 8.35 4.61
N ASN A 22 3.69 8.04 5.50
CA ASN A 22 3.94 8.07 6.92
C ASN A 22 4.91 6.93 7.31
N PRO A 23 6.14 7.22 7.79
CA PRO A 23 7.14 6.21 8.09
C PRO A 23 6.78 5.33 9.30
N ASN A 24 5.79 5.73 10.10
CA ASN A 24 5.26 4.91 11.19
C ASN A 24 4.30 3.82 10.69
N ILE A 25 3.89 3.88 9.42
CA ILE A 25 2.97 2.94 8.79
C ILE A 25 3.69 2.16 7.68
N TRP A 26 4.45 2.87 6.84
CA TRP A 26 5.10 2.30 5.66
C TRP A 26 6.62 2.29 5.86
N VAL A 27 7.21 1.10 5.78
CA VAL A 27 8.67 0.93 5.95
C VAL A 27 9.41 1.00 4.61
N GLU A 28 8.76 0.58 3.54
CA GLU A 28 9.37 0.50 2.22
C GLU A 28 8.35 0.84 1.12
N CYS A 29 8.81 1.61 0.14
CA CYS A 29 8.09 2.00 -1.05
C CYS A 29 9.07 1.95 -2.22
N ASN A 30 8.89 0.98 -3.10
CA ASN A 30 9.68 0.82 -4.31
C ASN A 30 8.85 1.29 -5.51
N ASN A 31 9.37 2.27 -6.26
CA ASN A 31 8.72 2.82 -7.45
C ASN A 31 7.27 3.27 -7.20
N CYS A 32 7.03 3.89 -6.03
CA CYS A 32 5.73 4.39 -5.64
C CYS A 32 5.79 5.92 -5.40
N GLU A 33 4.73 6.62 -5.79
CA GLU A 33 4.60 8.07 -5.58
C GLU A 33 3.24 8.37 -4.96
N THR A 34 3.21 9.25 -3.97
CA THR A 34 1.95 9.71 -3.37
C THR A 34 1.49 11.00 -4.05
N GLY A 35 0.27 11.02 -4.55
CA GLY A 35 -0.31 12.21 -5.17
C GLY A 35 -1.61 11.95 -5.92
N GLU A 36 -2.05 12.92 -6.72
CA GLU A 36 -3.28 12.87 -7.50
C GLU A 36 -3.02 12.71 -9.01
N GLN A 37 -1.76 12.63 -9.43
CA GLN A 37 -1.33 12.66 -10.84
C GLN A 37 -1.85 11.47 -11.66
N CYS A 38 -2.19 10.36 -11.01
CA CYS A 38 -2.76 9.17 -11.65
C CYS A 38 -4.29 9.07 -11.50
N GLY A 39 -4.95 10.15 -11.07
CA GLY A 39 -6.36 10.17 -10.76
C GLY A 39 -6.66 9.68 -9.33
N ALA A 40 -7.79 10.14 -8.80
CA ALA A 40 -8.26 9.76 -7.48
C ALA A 40 -9.03 8.43 -7.55
N ILE A 41 -8.76 7.52 -6.61
CA ILE A 41 -9.53 6.27 -6.47
C ILE A 41 -10.88 6.57 -5.81
N MET A 42 -10.89 7.42 -4.78
CA MET A 42 -12.09 7.84 -4.05
C MET A 42 -12.13 9.37 -3.94
N HIS A 43 -11.12 9.95 -3.29
CA HIS A 43 -10.90 11.39 -3.11
C HIS A 43 -9.47 11.57 -2.59
N GLY A 44 -8.82 12.70 -2.89
CA GLY A 44 -7.50 13.03 -2.36
C GLY A 44 -6.34 12.29 -3.02
N ASN A 45 -5.18 12.34 -2.37
CA ASN A 45 -3.97 11.67 -2.84
C ASN A 45 -4.11 10.14 -2.72
N ALA A 46 -3.37 9.43 -3.56
CA ALA A 46 -3.22 7.99 -3.49
C ALA A 46 -1.78 7.60 -3.77
N VAL A 47 -1.38 6.40 -3.37
CA VAL A 47 -0.13 5.80 -3.81
C VAL A 47 -0.30 5.27 -5.22
N THR A 48 0.61 5.67 -6.09
CA THR A 48 0.60 5.33 -7.51
C THR A 48 1.88 4.60 -7.87
N PHE A 49 1.78 3.59 -8.73
CA PHE A 49 2.91 2.79 -9.20
C PHE A 49 3.02 2.88 -10.72
N CYS A 50 3.34 4.08 -11.22
CA CYS A 50 3.39 4.36 -12.65
C CYS A 50 4.74 4.03 -13.31
N GLU A 51 5.80 3.78 -12.55
CA GLU A 51 7.11 3.45 -13.12
C GLU A 51 7.06 2.06 -13.79
N PRO A 52 7.29 1.97 -15.12
CA PRO A 52 7.21 0.69 -15.84
C PRO A 52 8.37 -0.26 -15.55
N TYR A 53 9.48 0.20 -14.99
CA TYR A 53 10.68 -0.60 -14.77
C TYR A 53 11.01 -0.81 -13.30
N GLY A 54 11.27 -2.07 -12.92
CA GLY A 54 11.69 -2.44 -11.58
C GLY A 54 10.54 -2.85 -10.65
N PRO A 55 10.84 -3.15 -9.37
CA PRO A 55 9.87 -3.61 -8.39
C PRO A 55 8.88 -2.49 -8.04
N ARG A 56 7.59 -2.82 -7.96
CA ARG A 56 6.52 -1.92 -7.52
C ARG A 56 5.94 -2.49 -6.25
N GLU A 57 6.39 -1.96 -5.12
CA GLU A 57 6.15 -2.58 -3.81
C GLU A 57 5.87 -1.52 -2.76
N LEU A 58 4.99 -1.86 -1.81
CA LEU A 58 4.68 -1.05 -0.66
C LEU A 58 4.52 -1.97 0.55
N ILE A 59 5.34 -1.73 1.56
CA ILE A 59 5.46 -2.60 2.73
C ILE A 59 5.14 -1.80 3.98
N THR A 60 4.26 -2.36 4.82
CA THR A 60 3.95 -1.78 6.12
C THR A 60 5.03 -2.11 7.14
N THR A 61 5.19 -1.26 8.16
CA THR A 61 5.92 -1.63 9.38
C THR A 61 5.27 -2.84 10.04
N GLY A 62 5.98 -3.55 10.92
CA GLY A 62 5.38 -4.67 11.67
C GLY A 62 4.15 -4.23 12.47
N LEU A 63 3.00 -4.86 12.21
CA LEU A 63 1.74 -4.55 12.88
C LEU A 63 1.35 -5.70 13.83
N ASN A 64 0.81 -5.34 15.00
CA ASN A 64 0.17 -6.33 15.87
C ASN A 64 -1.26 -6.59 15.39
N THR A 65 -1.44 -7.59 14.52
CA THR A 65 -2.74 -7.94 13.92
C THR A 65 -3.52 -8.98 14.74
N THR A 66 -3.18 -9.21 16.01
CA THR A 66 -3.82 -10.24 16.85
C THR A 66 -5.34 -10.09 16.98
N THR A 67 -5.84 -8.86 16.97
CA THR A 67 -7.27 -8.54 17.03
C THR A 67 -7.85 -8.08 15.68
N ALA A 68 -7.03 -8.01 14.64
CA ALA A 68 -7.46 -7.56 13.32
C ALA A 68 -8.23 -8.67 12.60
N SER A 69 -9.38 -8.33 12.02
CA SER A 69 -10.25 -9.28 11.32
C SER A 69 -10.38 -9.02 9.81
N VAL A 70 -10.10 -7.79 9.36
CA VAL A 70 -10.31 -7.37 7.97
C VAL A 70 -9.11 -6.55 7.49
N LEU A 71 -8.63 -6.88 6.30
CA LEU A 71 -7.76 -6.03 5.50
C LEU A 71 -8.59 -5.49 4.33
N GLN A 72 -8.68 -4.17 4.20
CA GLN A 72 -9.45 -3.52 3.16
C GLN A 72 -8.64 -2.38 2.54
N PHE A 73 -8.66 -2.31 1.22
CA PHE A 73 -8.08 -1.23 0.43
C PHE A 73 -8.92 -1.02 -0.84
N SER A 74 -8.65 0.07 -1.54
CA SER A 74 -9.24 0.37 -2.83
C SER A 74 -8.13 0.54 -3.85
N ILE A 75 -8.32 -0.02 -5.04
CA ILE A 75 -7.35 0.02 -6.12
C ILE A 75 -8.02 0.37 -7.44
N GLY A 76 -7.33 1.15 -8.27
CA GLY A 76 -7.77 1.52 -9.62
C GLY A 76 -6.57 1.62 -10.56
N SER A 77 -6.80 1.42 -11.86
CA SER A 77 -5.75 1.52 -12.89
C SER A 77 -5.34 2.95 -13.20
N GLY A 78 -6.16 3.93 -12.81
CA GLY A 78 -5.88 5.35 -12.97
C GLY A 78 -5.52 5.73 -14.41
N SER A 79 -4.56 6.65 -14.54
CA SER A 79 -4.00 7.10 -15.83
C SER A 79 -2.57 6.58 -16.10
N CYS A 80 -2.03 5.69 -15.26
CA CYS A 80 -0.73 5.08 -15.52
C CYS A 80 -0.80 4.27 -16.82
N ARG A 81 0.35 4.14 -17.49
CA ARG A 81 0.49 3.19 -18.60
C ARG A 81 0.30 1.77 -18.07
N PHE A 82 -0.60 1.02 -18.69
CA PHE A 82 -0.77 -0.41 -18.43
C PHE A 82 -0.45 -1.23 -19.68
N SER A 83 -0.09 -2.49 -19.46
CA SER A 83 0.11 -3.50 -20.50
C SER A 83 -0.53 -4.82 -20.08
N TYR A 84 -1.01 -5.61 -21.04
CA TYR A 84 -1.47 -6.98 -20.77
C TYR A 84 -0.34 -7.92 -20.30
N SER A 85 0.92 -7.48 -20.43
CA SER A 85 2.09 -8.17 -19.91
C SER A 85 2.43 -7.78 -18.47
N ASP A 86 1.71 -6.82 -17.87
CA ASP A 86 2.00 -6.39 -16.51
C ASP A 86 1.70 -7.53 -15.53
N PRO A 87 2.55 -7.72 -14.51
CA PRO A 87 2.32 -8.73 -13.49
C PRO A 87 1.06 -8.40 -12.69
N CYS A 88 0.40 -9.45 -12.20
CA CYS A 88 -0.68 -9.33 -11.24
C CYS A 88 -0.21 -8.67 -9.95
N ILE A 89 -1.15 -8.07 -9.23
CA ILE A 89 -0.87 -7.47 -7.92
C ILE A 89 -1.01 -8.57 -6.88
N ILE A 90 0.03 -8.74 -6.06
CA ILE A 90 0.07 -9.79 -5.04
C ILE A 90 -0.02 -9.13 -3.68
N VAL A 91 -1.02 -9.52 -2.89
CA VAL A 91 -1.15 -9.15 -1.49
C VAL A 91 -0.62 -10.29 -0.65
N SER A 92 0.42 -10.02 0.14
CA SER A 92 1.07 -11.01 0.99
C SER A 92 1.34 -10.44 2.38
N TYR A 93 1.59 -11.34 3.34
CA TYR A 93 2.01 -10.99 4.68
C TYR A 93 3.15 -11.88 5.15
N ALA A 94 3.98 -11.34 6.04
CA ALA A 94 5.05 -12.06 6.72
C ALA A 94 4.85 -11.95 8.24
N LYS A 95 5.21 -13.01 8.98
CA LYS A 95 5.16 -13.02 10.45
C LYS A 95 6.56 -12.81 11.02
N ASN A 96 6.72 -11.92 12.00
CA ASN A 96 7.90 -11.82 12.88
C ASN A 96 9.26 -12.05 12.18
N ASN A 97 9.64 -11.18 11.25
CA ASN A 97 10.94 -11.17 10.56
C ASN A 97 11.30 -12.44 9.76
N THR A 98 10.35 -13.33 9.47
CA THR A 98 10.58 -14.38 8.49
C THR A 98 10.56 -13.76 7.09
N VAL A 99 11.53 -14.12 6.25
CA VAL A 99 11.58 -13.70 4.83
C VAL A 99 10.50 -14.41 4.00
N ASP A 100 9.83 -15.40 4.59
CA ASP A 100 8.77 -16.17 3.94
C ASP A 100 7.46 -15.38 3.90
N TRP A 101 7.17 -14.82 2.73
CA TRP A 101 5.91 -14.16 2.43
C TRP A 101 4.82 -15.19 2.11
N ILE A 102 3.66 -15.04 2.75
CA ILE A 102 2.47 -15.86 2.51
C ILE A 102 1.47 -15.03 1.70
N GLN A 103 1.10 -15.51 0.51
CA GLN A 103 0.10 -14.85 -0.33
C GLN A 103 -1.30 -14.96 0.28
N LEU A 104 -1.99 -13.83 0.42
CA LEU A 104 -3.41 -13.73 0.76
C LEU A 104 -4.26 -13.72 -0.50
N GLU A 105 -3.89 -12.87 -1.45
CA GLU A 105 -4.69 -12.63 -2.65
C GLU A 105 -3.81 -12.26 -3.84
N LYS A 106 -4.32 -12.56 -5.04
CA LYS A 106 -3.72 -12.18 -6.32
C LYS A 106 -4.82 -11.52 -7.15
N ILE A 107 -4.61 -10.25 -7.49
CA ILE A 107 -5.53 -9.38 -8.24
C ILE A 107 -5.04 -9.23 -9.67
#